data_AF-A0A2V8HIZ7-F1
#
_entry.id   AF-A0A2V8HIZ7-F1
#
_cell.length_a   1.000
_cell.length_b   1.000
_cell.length_c   1.000
_cell.angle_alpha   90.00
_cell.angle_beta   90.00
_cell.angle_gamma   90.00
#
_symmetry.space_group_name_H-M   'P 1'
#
loop_
_entity.id
_entity.type
_entity.pdbx_description
1 polymer ?
#
loop_
_entity_poly.entity_id
_entity_poly.type
_entity_poly.pdbx_seq_one_letter_code
_entity_poly.pdbx_strand_id
1 'polypeptide(L)'
;MSERVEREPMDPELAAALRELANAPVRPSPATEARVLAEFDRAWNERPRVVPRRLPPVWIAVAASLVAAIGFALLALLPAKAGSHGTRLNSWLPPSGGSSASGTASPGGFITLPGAVALPPLESGQLVRTDLPVSMLPSLGITPVGAQGRTVTADILVGQDGVARAVRLVNQP
;
A
#
# COMPACT_ATOMS: atom_id res chain seq x y z
N MET A 1 52.71 -7.83 19.88
CA MET A 1 53.20 -6.94 18.81
C MET A 1 51.95 -6.42 18.11
N SER A 2 51.39 -5.31 18.57
CA SER A 2 50.12 -4.78 18.07
C SER A 2 50.42 -3.42 17.44
N GLU A 3 50.49 -3.37 16.11
CA GLU A 3 50.52 -2.11 15.35
C GLU A 3 49.21 -1.37 15.61
N ARG A 4 49.29 -0.38 16.49
CA ARG A 4 48.23 0.58 16.71
C ARG A 4 48.31 1.54 15.52
N VAL A 5 47.47 1.30 14.51
CA VAL A 5 47.30 2.23 13.38
C VAL A 5 46.88 3.57 13.98
N GLU A 6 47.83 4.50 14.10
CA GLU A 6 47.56 5.89 14.41
C GLU A 6 46.68 6.42 13.28
N ARG A 7 45.40 6.64 13.58
CA ARG A 7 44.51 7.32 12.66
C ARG A 7 44.95 8.76 12.63
N GLU A 8 45.76 9.10 11.63
CA GLU A 8 46.09 10.48 11.30
C GLU A 8 44.78 11.26 11.19
N PRO A 9 44.62 12.37 11.94
CA PRO A 9 43.39 13.14 11.94
C PRO A 9 43.14 13.64 10.52
N MET A 10 42.10 13.10 9.89
CA MET A 10 41.70 13.45 8.54
C MET A 10 41.48 14.96 8.43
N ASP A 11 42.16 15.58 7.46
CA ASP A 11 42.11 17.01 7.23
C ASP A 11 40.65 17.50 7.19
N PRO A 12 40.24 18.49 8.01
CA PRO A 12 38.88 19.00 8.03
C PRO A 12 38.41 19.51 6.67
N GLU A 13 39.30 20.03 5.82
CA GLU A 13 38.94 20.45 4.46
C GLU A 13 38.62 19.25 3.56
N LEU A 14 39.42 18.18 3.65
CA LEU A 14 39.16 16.94 2.92
C LEU A 14 37.86 16.29 3.38
N ALA A 15 37.61 16.27 4.69
CA ALA A 15 36.37 15.77 5.26
C ALA A 15 35.15 16.58 4.78
N ALA A 16 35.28 17.90 4.68
CA ALA A 16 34.24 18.78 4.16
C ALA A 16 33.98 18.54 2.66
N ALA A 17 35.04 18.46 1.85
CA ALA A 17 34.95 18.22 0.40
C ALA A 17 34.32 16.85 0.09
N LEU A 18 34.67 15.80 0.85
CA LEU A 18 34.06 14.48 0.68
C LEU A 18 32.59 14.47 1.12
N ARG A 19 32.24 15.26 2.13
CA ARG A 19 30.86 15.39 2.59
C ARG A 19 30.01 16.20 1.61
N GLU A 20 30.60 17.20 0.95
CA GLU A 20 29.99 17.90 -0.18
C GLU A 20 29.79 16.96 -1.37
N LEU A 21 30.82 16.21 -1.76
CA LEU A 21 30.74 15.24 -2.85
C LEU A 21 29.71 14.13 -2.59
N ALA A 22 29.62 13.63 -1.35
CA ALA A 22 28.63 12.64 -0.95
C ALA A 22 27.19 13.18 -0.95
N ASN A 23 27.02 14.48 -0.72
CA ASN A 23 25.72 15.15 -0.75
C ASN A 23 25.38 15.77 -2.12
N ALA A 24 26.33 15.76 -3.06
CA ALA A 24 26.10 16.28 -4.39
C ALA A 24 25.02 15.43 -5.09
N PRO A 25 23.95 16.04 -5.61
CA PRO A 25 22.88 15.31 -6.26
C PRO A 25 23.40 14.72 -7.59
N VAL A 26 23.74 13.44 -7.58
CA VAL A 26 24.06 12.69 -8.80
C VAL A 26 22.75 12.51 -9.58
N ARG A 27 22.56 13.29 -10.64
CA ARG A 27 21.47 13.05 -11.59
C ARG A 27 21.90 11.93 -12.54
N PRO A 28 21.20 10.79 -12.57
CA PRO A 28 21.48 9.76 -13.55
C PRO A 28 21.26 10.29 -14.96
N SER A 29 21.99 9.74 -15.93
CA SER A 29 21.76 10.09 -17.33
C SER A 29 20.38 9.59 -17.79
N PRO A 30 19.69 10.30 -18.71
CA PRO A 30 18.35 9.90 -19.18
C PRO A 30 18.30 8.49 -19.75
N ALA A 31 19.40 8.03 -20.36
CA ALA A 31 19.52 6.68 -20.89
C ALA A 31 19.53 5.60 -19.77
N THR A 32 20.15 5.91 -18.62
CA THR A 32 20.18 5.00 -17.46
C THR A 32 18.81 4.92 -16.81
N GLU A 33 18.14 6.07 -16.66
CA GLU A 33 16.78 6.15 -16.14
C GLU A 33 15.81 5.35 -17.01
N ALA A 34 15.86 5.54 -18.33
CA ALA A 34 15.02 4.79 -19.27
C ALA A 34 15.25 3.26 -19.18
N ARG A 35 16.50 2.84 -18.99
CA ARG A 35 16.84 1.42 -18.84
C ARG A 35 16.31 0.82 -17.54
N VAL A 36 16.40 1.54 -16.43
CA VAL A 36 15.86 1.08 -15.14
C VAL A 36 14.34 0.97 -15.19
N LEU A 37 13.66 1.97 -15.76
CA LEU A 37 12.22 1.96 -15.93
C LEU A 37 11.77 0.78 -16.81
N ALA A 38 12.46 0.53 -17.92
CA ALA A 38 12.16 -0.60 -18.78
C ALA A 38 12.32 -1.96 -18.07
N GLU A 39 13.36 -2.11 -17.24
CA GLU A 39 13.58 -3.35 -16.49
C GLU A 39 12.51 -3.55 -15.39
N PHE A 40 12.07 -2.45 -14.77
CA PHE A 40 11.00 -2.49 -13.76
C PHE A 40 9.65 -2.84 -14.39
N ASP A 41 9.32 -2.24 -15.54
CA ASP A 41 8.10 -2.55 -16.31
C ASP A 41 8.08 -4.02 -16.73
N ARG A 42 9.23 -4.54 -17.16
CA ARG A 42 9.37 -5.96 -17.51
C ARG A 42 9.11 -6.85 -16.30
N ALA A 43 9.77 -6.61 -15.17
CA ALA A 43 9.59 -7.40 -13.95
C ALA A 43 8.16 -7.34 -13.41
N TRP A 44 7.47 -6.20 -13.57
CA TRP A 44 6.10 -6.02 -13.13
C TRP A 44 5.10 -6.74 -14.05
N ASN A 45 5.33 -6.69 -15.37
CA ASN A 45 4.48 -7.34 -16.36
C ASN A 45 4.71 -8.86 -16.47
N GLU A 46 5.90 -9.35 -16.08
CA GLU A 46 6.23 -10.77 -16.06
C GLU A 46 5.65 -11.52 -14.84
N ARG A 47 5.03 -10.83 -13.87
CA ARG A 47 4.27 -11.52 -12.82
C ARG A 47 3.20 -12.38 -13.51
N PRO A 48 3.28 -13.72 -13.42
CA PRO A 48 2.30 -14.57 -14.06
C PRO A 48 0.95 -14.17 -13.50
N ARG A 49 0.04 -13.68 -14.35
CA ARG A 49 -1.38 -13.68 -14.02
C ARG A 49 -1.68 -15.13 -13.69
N VAL A 50 -1.77 -15.44 -12.40
CA VAL A 50 -2.20 -16.75 -11.94
C VAL A 50 -3.66 -16.81 -12.35
N VAL A 51 -3.89 -17.25 -13.59
CA VAL A 51 -5.22 -17.56 -14.08
C VAL A 51 -5.70 -18.66 -13.13
N PRO A 52 -6.73 -18.42 -12.30
CA PRO A 52 -7.16 -19.44 -11.36
C PRO A 52 -7.60 -20.63 -12.20
N ARG A 53 -6.81 -21.71 -12.13
CA ARG A 53 -7.19 -23.01 -12.68
C ARG A 53 -8.48 -23.35 -11.95
N ARG A 54 -9.62 -23.33 -12.65
CA ARG A 54 -10.92 -23.68 -12.07
C ARG A 54 -10.78 -25.08 -11.47
N LEU A 55 -10.75 -25.16 -10.15
CA LEU A 55 -10.76 -26.44 -9.45
C LEU A 55 -12.14 -27.08 -9.66
N PRO A 56 -12.21 -28.41 -9.88
CA PRO A 56 -13.49 -29.09 -10.04
C PRO A 56 -14.35 -28.92 -8.78
N PRO A 57 -15.68 -28.74 -8.92
CA PRO A 57 -16.59 -28.32 -7.84
C PRO A 57 -16.63 -29.29 -6.64
N VAL A 58 -16.19 -30.54 -6.83
CA VAL A 58 -16.12 -31.57 -5.78
C VAL A 58 -15.16 -31.17 -4.64
N TRP A 59 -14.09 -30.42 -4.93
CA TRP A 59 -13.13 -29.99 -3.89
C TRP A 59 -13.61 -28.81 -3.05
N ILE A 60 -14.60 -28.05 -3.54
CA ILE A 60 -15.20 -26.91 -2.81
C ILE A 60 -16.08 -27.40 -1.66
N ALA A 61 -16.78 -28.53 -1.85
CA ALA A 61 -17.70 -29.08 -0.86
C ALA A 61 -16.99 -29.58 0.42
N VAL A 62 -15.79 -30.17 0.27
CA VAL A 62 -15.02 -30.68 1.42
C VAL A 62 -14.47 -29.52 2.27
N ALA A 63 -13.95 -28.46 1.65
CA ALA A 63 -13.42 -27.31 2.36
C ALA A 63 -14.49 -26.48 3.09
N ALA A 64 -15.68 -26.33 2.49
CA ALA A 64 -16.80 -25.60 3.10
C ALA A 64 -17.26 -26.23 4.42
N SER A 65 -17.22 -27.56 4.53
CA SER A 65 -17.65 -28.28 5.73
C SER A 65 -16.73 -28.02 6.95
N LEU A 66 -15.42 -27.87 6.73
CA LEU A 66 -14.45 -27.62 7.81
C LEU A 66 -14.57 -26.18 8.35
N VAL A 67 -14.78 -25.19 7.47
CA VAL A 67 -14.92 -23.78 7.85
C VAL A 67 -16.22 -23.53 8.61
N ALA A 68 -17.34 -24.14 8.20
CA ALA A 68 -18.61 -24.00 8.87
C ALA A 68 -18.58 -24.53 10.32
N ALA A 69 -17.92 -25.67 10.56
CA ALA A 69 -17.80 -26.25 11.88
C ALA A 69 -16.93 -25.39 12.83
N ILE A 70 -15.82 -24.84 12.33
CA ILE A 70 -14.91 -24.00 13.12
C ILE A 70 -15.55 -22.63 13.41
N GLY A 71 -16.23 -22.03 12.43
CA GLY A 71 -16.93 -20.75 12.59
C GLY A 71 -18.10 -20.82 13.57
N PHE A 72 -18.88 -21.90 13.54
CA PHE A 72 -20.00 -22.10 14.47
C PHE A 72 -19.53 -22.32 15.91
N ALA A 73 -18.42 -23.05 16.11
CA ALA A 73 -17.84 -23.28 17.42
C ALA A 73 -17.26 -22.00 18.06
N LEU A 74 -16.65 -21.12 17.25
CA LEU A 74 -16.15 -19.82 17.73
C LEU A 74 -17.28 -18.83 18.02
N LEU A 75 -18.35 -18.82 17.22
CA LEU A 75 -19.49 -17.92 17.42
C LEU A 75 -20.30 -18.25 18.69
N ALA A 76 -20.36 -19.52 19.08
CA ALA A 76 -21.09 -19.97 20.27
C ALA A 76 -20.41 -19.61 21.60
N LEU A 77 -19.16 -19.15 21.59
CA LEU A 77 -18.40 -18.80 22.81
C LEU A 77 -18.35 -17.29 23.11
N LEU A 78 -18.97 -16.43 22.30
CA LEU A 78 -18.96 -14.97 22.57
C LEU A 78 -20.20 -14.54 23.39
N PRO A 79 -20.04 -13.76 24.48
CA PRO A 79 -21.16 -13.18 25.20
C PRO A 79 -21.85 -12.12 24.33
N ALA A 80 -23.13 -12.36 24.01
CA ALA A 80 -23.96 -11.45 23.22
C ALA A 80 -24.21 -10.14 23.99
N LYS A 81 -23.49 -9.08 23.63
CA LYS A 81 -23.84 -7.72 24.05
C LYS A 81 -24.74 -7.11 22.97
N ALA A 82 -26.04 -7.26 23.17
CA ALA A 82 -27.07 -6.61 22.38
C ALA A 82 -26.94 -5.09 22.52
N GLY A 83 -26.50 -4.42 21.46
CA GLY A 83 -26.58 -2.98 21.27
C GLY A 83 -27.40 -2.71 20.02
N SER A 84 -28.61 -2.21 20.20
CA SER A 84 -29.59 -1.91 19.16
C SER A 84 -29.50 -0.45 18.68
N HIS A 85 -30.09 -0.22 17.50
CA HIS A 85 -30.52 1.06 16.91
C HIS A 85 -29.55 1.85 16.04
N GLY A 86 -29.91 1.97 14.75
CA GLY A 86 -29.41 3.05 13.91
C GLY A 86 -29.59 2.91 12.39
N THR A 87 -30.65 2.29 11.89
CA THR A 87 -30.93 2.29 10.44
C THR A 87 -31.35 3.69 9.99
N ARG A 88 -30.42 4.48 9.42
CA ARG A 88 -30.76 5.64 8.59
C ARG A 88 -30.53 5.27 7.13
N LEU A 89 -31.62 5.11 6.41
CA LEU A 89 -31.67 4.98 4.96
C LEU A 89 -31.65 6.39 4.38
N ASN A 90 -30.48 6.85 3.93
CA ASN A 90 -30.35 8.01 3.06
C ASN A 90 -30.31 7.54 1.62
N SER A 91 -31.48 7.54 0.99
CA SER A 91 -31.65 7.45 -0.45
C SER A 91 -31.09 8.71 -1.12
N TRP A 92 -30.03 8.56 -1.92
CA TRP A 92 -29.51 9.65 -2.75
C TRP A 92 -29.52 9.21 -4.22
N LEU A 93 -30.35 9.88 -5.02
CA LEU A 93 -30.41 9.80 -6.47
C LEU A 93 -29.12 10.37 -7.08
N PRO A 94 -28.59 9.81 -8.18
CA PRO A 94 -27.43 10.38 -8.85
C PRO A 94 -27.82 11.60 -9.72
N PRO A 95 -27.13 12.75 -9.63
CA PRO A 95 -27.14 13.72 -10.72
C PRO A 95 -26.21 13.20 -11.84
N SER A 96 -26.77 13.03 -13.02
CA SER A 96 -26.04 12.85 -14.26
C SER A 96 -25.29 14.15 -14.58
N GLY A 97 -23.95 14.13 -14.44
CA GLY A 97 -23.12 15.28 -14.79
C GLY A 97 -21.63 14.98 -14.74
N GLY A 98 -21.03 14.86 -15.92
CA GLY A 98 -19.64 15.25 -16.22
C GLY A 98 -18.52 14.42 -15.59
N SER A 99 -17.89 13.60 -16.43
CA SER A 99 -16.55 13.04 -16.19
C SER A 99 -15.54 14.12 -15.82
N SER A 100 -15.08 14.08 -14.57
CA SER A 100 -13.82 14.70 -14.15
C SER A 100 -13.05 13.66 -13.34
N ALA A 101 -11.92 13.24 -13.89
CA ALA A 101 -10.98 12.33 -13.24
C ALA A 101 -10.35 13.02 -12.02
N SER A 102 -11.00 12.87 -10.87
CA SER A 102 -10.45 13.16 -9.55
C SER A 102 -10.64 11.90 -8.73
N GLY A 103 -9.55 11.35 -8.19
CA GLY A 103 -9.56 10.10 -7.44
C GLY A 103 -10.72 10.05 -6.44
N THR A 104 -11.55 9.02 -6.56
CA THR A 104 -12.75 8.85 -5.74
C THR A 104 -12.34 8.63 -4.29
N ALA A 105 -12.23 9.71 -3.52
CA ALA A 105 -12.07 9.64 -2.07
C ALA A 105 -13.35 9.04 -1.47
N SER A 106 -13.24 7.83 -0.95
CA SER A 106 -14.30 7.17 -0.18
C SER A 106 -14.49 7.91 1.16
N PRO A 107 -15.67 7.95 1.80
CA PRO A 107 -16.00 8.84 2.93
C PRO A 107 -15.23 8.62 4.26
N GLY A 108 -14.08 7.94 4.22
CA GLY A 108 -13.13 7.79 5.33
C GLY A 108 -11.72 8.33 5.05
N GLY A 109 -11.50 9.06 3.94
CA GLY A 109 -10.20 9.62 3.56
C GLY A 109 -9.25 8.64 2.86
N PHE A 110 -9.79 7.52 2.36
CA PHE A 110 -9.01 6.54 1.60
C PHE A 110 -8.94 6.93 0.12
N ILE A 111 -7.72 6.89 -0.42
CA ILE A 111 -7.40 7.11 -1.83
C ILE A 111 -7.24 5.75 -2.50
N THR A 112 -8.02 5.52 -3.56
CA THR A 112 -7.93 4.30 -4.36
C THR A 112 -6.58 4.22 -5.07
N LEU A 113 -5.92 3.06 -4.99
CA LEU A 113 -4.64 2.85 -5.65
C LEU A 113 -4.83 2.78 -7.18
N PRO A 114 -3.89 3.29 -7.99
CA PRO A 114 -4.00 3.27 -9.46
C PRO A 114 -4.27 1.87 -10.05
N GLY A 115 -3.69 0.82 -9.45
CA GLY A 115 -3.90 -0.57 -9.86
C GLY A 115 -5.20 -1.22 -9.36
N ALA A 116 -5.97 -0.54 -8.51
CA ALA A 116 -7.14 -1.10 -7.86
C ALA A 116 -8.47 -0.73 -8.54
N VAL A 117 -8.45 0.19 -9.50
CA VAL A 117 -9.66 0.74 -10.14
C VAL A 117 -10.47 -0.33 -10.87
N ALA A 118 -9.81 -1.32 -11.47
CA ALA A 118 -10.45 -2.39 -12.25
C ALA A 118 -10.67 -3.68 -11.44
N LEU A 119 -10.43 -3.67 -10.13
CA LEU A 119 -10.60 -4.86 -9.30
C LEU A 119 -12.09 -5.12 -9.00
N PRO A 120 -12.50 -6.39 -8.80
CA PRO A 120 -13.84 -6.72 -8.35
C PRO A 120 -14.23 -5.96 -7.08
N PRO A 121 -15.52 -5.73 -6.81
CA PRO A 121 -15.96 -5.06 -5.59
C PRO A 121 -15.40 -5.72 -4.32
N LEU A 122 -15.10 -4.89 -3.31
CA LEU A 122 -14.64 -5.36 -2.01
C LEU A 122 -15.81 -5.96 -1.24
N GLU A 123 -15.75 -7.26 -0.94
CA GLU A 123 -16.75 -7.95 -0.10
C GLU A 123 -16.28 -8.01 1.35
N SER A 124 -14.97 -8.20 1.55
CA SER A 124 -14.30 -8.12 2.85
C SER A 124 -12.86 -7.68 2.67
N GLY A 125 -12.26 -7.12 3.71
CA GLY A 125 -10.89 -6.64 3.67
C GLY A 125 -10.33 -6.34 5.05
N GLN A 126 -9.02 -6.18 5.11
CA GLN A 126 -8.27 -5.85 6.32
C GLN A 126 -7.57 -4.51 6.15
N LEU A 127 -7.50 -3.74 7.25
CA LEU A 127 -6.66 -2.56 7.34
C LEU A 127 -5.31 -2.92 7.95
N VAL A 128 -4.23 -2.59 7.24
CA VAL A 128 -2.85 -2.79 7.69
C VAL A 128 -2.22 -1.43 7.90
N ARG A 129 -1.82 -1.14 9.14
CA ARG A 129 -1.06 0.07 9.46
C ARG A 129 0.41 -0.17 9.24
N THR A 130 1.07 0.69 8.46
CA THR A 130 2.50 0.59 8.15
C THR A 130 3.14 1.96 7.98
N ASP A 131 4.46 2.03 8.12
CA ASP A 131 5.22 3.23 7.84
C ASP A 131 5.77 3.18 6.41
N LEU A 132 5.32 4.13 5.59
CA LEU A 132 5.70 4.23 4.19
C LEU A 132 6.77 5.32 3.99
N PRO A 133 7.82 5.08 3.19
CA PRO A 133 8.73 6.14 2.77
C PRO A 133 7.98 7.23 2.00
N VAL A 134 8.27 8.50 2.29
CA VAL A 134 7.63 9.63 1.58
C VAL A 134 7.87 9.58 0.07
N SER A 135 9.03 9.04 -0.35
CA SER A 135 9.37 8.85 -1.77
C SER A 135 8.44 7.88 -2.50
N MET A 136 7.70 7.01 -1.81
CA MET A 136 6.75 6.09 -2.43
C MET A 136 5.36 6.69 -2.64
N LEU A 137 5.00 7.77 -1.92
CA LEU A 137 3.66 8.36 -1.99
C LEU A 137 3.22 8.75 -3.43
N PRO A 138 4.09 9.34 -4.28
CA PRO A 138 3.73 9.65 -5.66
C PRO A 138 3.36 8.40 -6.48
N SER A 139 4.03 7.27 -6.25
CA SER A 139 3.72 6.00 -6.95
C SER A 139 2.35 5.43 -6.56
N LEU A 140 1.84 5.80 -5.38
CA LEU A 140 0.50 5.47 -4.90
C LEU A 140 -0.55 6.48 -5.36
N GLY A 141 -0.17 7.48 -6.16
CA GLY A 141 -1.06 8.56 -6.60
C GLY A 141 -1.34 9.61 -5.53
N ILE A 142 -0.52 9.67 -4.47
CA ILE A 142 -0.67 10.62 -3.38
C ILE A 142 0.39 11.71 -3.51
N THR A 143 -0.05 12.96 -3.67
CA THR A 143 0.84 14.13 -3.59
C THR A 143 0.97 14.55 -2.12
N PRO A 144 2.14 14.41 -1.49
CA PRO A 144 2.31 14.82 -0.09
C PRO A 144 2.25 16.35 0.02
N VAL A 145 1.29 16.86 0.79
CA VAL A 145 1.25 18.27 1.20
C VAL A 145 1.88 18.32 2.59
N GLY A 146 3.00 19.03 2.77
CA GLY A 146 3.59 19.26 4.09
C GLY A 146 4.26 18.07 4.80
N ALA A 147 4.60 16.97 4.09
CA ALA A 147 5.28 15.83 4.72
C ALA A 147 6.72 16.18 5.15
N GLN A 148 6.90 16.49 6.44
CA GLN A 148 8.17 16.93 7.06
C GLN A 148 9.07 15.75 7.54
N GLY A 149 8.91 14.55 6.98
CA GLY A 149 9.57 13.33 7.47
C GLY A 149 10.10 12.41 6.37
N ARG A 150 10.94 11.43 6.75
CA ARG A 150 11.41 10.37 5.81
C ARG A 150 10.33 9.30 5.58
N THR A 151 9.45 9.10 6.55
CA THR A 151 8.36 8.13 6.53
C THR A 151 7.05 8.75 7.01
N VAL A 152 5.92 8.18 6.58
CA VAL A 152 4.57 8.57 6.99
C VAL A 152 3.79 7.31 7.33
N THR A 153 3.10 7.32 8.46
CA THR A 153 2.21 6.23 8.86
C THR A 153 0.96 6.23 8.00
N ALA A 154 0.66 5.09 7.39
CA ALA A 154 -0.46 4.90 6.49
C ALA A 154 -1.26 3.65 6.85
N ASP A 155 -2.57 3.73 6.67
CA ASP A 155 -3.47 2.59 6.69
C ASP A 155 -3.69 2.12 5.24
N ILE A 156 -3.36 0.86 4.96
CA ILE A 156 -3.57 0.22 3.66
C ILE A 156 -4.77 -0.72 3.77
N LEU A 157 -5.75 -0.53 2.89
CA LEU A 157 -6.88 -1.44 2.74
C LEU A 157 -6.50 -2.58 1.79
N VAL A 158 -6.48 -3.80 2.32
CA VAL A 158 -6.19 -5.03 1.58
C VAL A 158 -7.47 -5.83 1.43
N GLY A 159 -7.81 -6.24 0.22
CA GLY A 159 -9.02 -7.01 -0.05
C GLY A 159 -8.93 -8.48 0.34
N GLN A 160 -10.06 -9.19 0.21
CA GLN A 160 -10.14 -10.65 0.40
C GLN A 160 -9.25 -11.44 -0.57
N ASP A 161 -8.81 -10.81 -1.64
CA ASP A 161 -7.87 -11.30 -2.64
C ASP A 161 -6.40 -11.07 -2.25
N GLY A 162 -6.13 -10.45 -1.09
CA GLY A 162 -4.79 -10.08 -0.65
C GLY A 162 -4.18 -8.89 -1.41
N VAL A 163 -4.96 -8.22 -2.25
CA VAL A 163 -4.47 -7.09 -3.07
C VAL A 163 -4.74 -5.77 -2.35
N ALA A 164 -3.76 -4.88 -2.35
CA ALA A 164 -3.91 -3.51 -1.83
C ALA A 164 -4.85 -2.71 -2.75
N ARG A 165 -5.87 -2.08 -2.15
CA ARG A 165 -6.96 -1.43 -2.88
C ARG A 165 -7.03 0.07 -2.63
N ALA A 166 -6.74 0.49 -1.41
CA ALA A 166 -6.72 1.90 -1.05
C ALA A 166 -5.70 2.18 0.05
N VAL A 167 -5.31 3.44 0.18
CA VAL A 167 -4.38 3.92 1.20
C VAL A 167 -4.90 5.20 1.81
N ARG A 168 -4.71 5.36 3.12
CA ARG A 168 -5.01 6.59 3.86
C ARG A 168 -3.81 6.96 4.71
N LEU A 169 -3.44 8.22 4.72
CA LEU A 169 -2.37 8.72 5.58
C LEU A 169 -2.97 9.11 6.94
N VAL A 170 -2.35 8.65 8.02
CA VAL A 170 -2.90 8.77 9.39
C VAL A 170 -2.41 10.04 10.09
N ASN A 171 -1.16 10.43 9.83
CA ASN A 171 -0.50 11.57 10.48
C ASN A 171 0.03 12.58 9.44
N GLN A 172 -0.86 13.18 8.65
CA GLN A 172 -0.50 14.37 7.87
C GLN A 172 -0.84 15.62 8.68
N PRO A 173 0.13 16.51 8.97
CA PRO A 173 -0.15 17.82 9.55
C PRO A 173 -0.86 18.75 8.54
#